data_AF-A0A0K0DIE9-F1
#
_entry.id   AF-A0A0K0DIE9-F1
#
_cell.length_a   1.000
_cell.length_b   1.000
_cell.length_c   1.000
_cell.angle_alpha   90.00
_cell.angle_beta   90.00
_cell.angle_gamma   90.00
#
_symmetry.space_group_name_H-M   'P 1'
#
loop_
_entity.id
_entity.type
_entity.pdbx_description
1 polymer ?
#
loop_
_entity_poly.entity_id
_entity_poly.type
_entity_poly.pdbx_seq_one_letter_code
_entity_poly.pdbx_strand_id
1 'polypeptide(L)'
;MSLMFLSYRHCYRHRFLLRVHEIESRASNFSMPPIEVFLQSSSRTERFNNPDDLLTFIISEQEMSQFVQLCSRRLDHEASIAIESRFECGPRYRFHIVDDIKTETIRNHFMFRENEWMFSSEKGRSALRNQTGKDRLAVVTLSRTQNYSSLEEVKNELGPFAIRFDPRRNSGLVRFPF
;
A
#
# COMPACT_ATOMS: atom_id res chain seq x y z
N MET A 1 29.52 -7.19 4.23
CA MET A 1 28.29 -7.93 4.61
C MET A 1 27.24 -7.66 3.54
N SER A 2 26.80 -8.73 2.89
CA SER A 2 25.90 -8.73 1.74
C SER A 2 24.44 -8.53 2.19
N LEU A 3 23.75 -7.54 1.64
CA LEU A 3 22.29 -7.45 1.71
C LEU A 3 21.76 -7.66 0.29
N MET A 4 21.30 -8.89 0.07
CA MET A 4 20.68 -9.37 -1.16
C MET A 4 19.24 -8.84 -1.22
N PHE A 5 19.03 -7.71 -1.90
CA PHE A 5 17.68 -7.28 -2.30
C PHE A 5 17.25 -8.11 -3.52
N LEU A 6 16.38 -9.09 -3.28
CA LEU A 6 15.63 -9.76 -4.35
C LEU A 6 14.57 -8.79 -4.88
N SER A 7 14.93 -8.00 -5.88
CA SER A 7 13.99 -7.23 -6.70
C SER A 7 13.71 -8.01 -7.98
N TYR A 8 12.51 -8.58 -8.08
CA TYR A 8 12.03 -9.18 -9.32
C TYR A 8 11.83 -8.07 -10.36
N ARG A 9 12.67 -8.13 -11.41
CA ARG A 9 12.64 -7.20 -12.55
C ARG A 9 11.46 -7.53 -13.47
N HIS A 10 10.49 -6.63 -13.55
CA HIS A 10 9.88 -6.22 -14.81
C HIS A 10 9.54 -4.73 -14.75
N CYS A 11 10.47 -3.91 -15.23
CA CYS A 11 10.37 -2.46 -15.30
C CYS A 11 9.46 -2.05 -16.46
N TYR A 12 8.16 -1.89 -16.22
CA TYR A 12 7.33 -1.01 -17.05
C TYR A 12 7.53 0.41 -16.56
N ARG A 13 8.34 1.19 -17.30
CA ARG A 13 8.71 2.56 -16.96
C ARG A 13 7.54 3.52 -17.25
N HIS A 14 6.48 3.44 -16.47
CA HIS A 14 5.43 4.45 -16.46
C HIS A 14 5.98 5.71 -15.79
N ARG A 15 6.18 6.78 -16.58
CA ARG A 15 6.54 8.10 -16.06
C ARG A 15 5.29 8.72 -15.44
N PHE A 16 5.28 8.86 -14.12
CA PHE A 16 4.31 9.71 -13.42
C PHE A 16 4.85 11.14 -13.40
N LEU A 17 4.00 12.11 -13.73
CA LEU A 17 4.34 13.53 -13.66
C LEU A 17 3.96 14.04 -12.28
N LEU A 18 4.93 14.23 -11.38
CA LEU A 18 4.72 14.97 -10.15
C LEU A 18 4.75 16.46 -10.48
N ARG A 19 3.63 17.17 -10.36
CA ARG A 19 3.61 18.63 -10.51
C ARG A 19 4.00 19.26 -9.17
N VAL A 20 5.27 19.60 -9.03
CA VAL A 20 5.78 20.36 -7.87
C VAL A 20 5.50 21.84 -8.13
N HIS A 21 4.80 22.48 -7.20
CA HIS A 21 4.64 23.93 -7.18
C HIS A 21 5.64 24.50 -6.17
N GLU A 22 6.66 25.19 -6.66
CA GLU A 22 7.57 25.95 -5.81
C GLU A 22 6.91 27.28 -5.42
N ILE A 23 6.83 27.55 -4.13
CA ILE A 23 6.37 28.84 -3.61
C ILE A 23 7.60 29.55 -3.04
N GLU A 24 8.10 30.55 -3.78
CA GLU A 24 9.28 31.31 -3.38
C GLU A 24 8.91 32.27 -2.22
N SER A 25 9.52 32.07 -1.05
CA SER A 25 9.38 32.98 0.10
C SER A 25 10.54 33.97 0.10
N ARG A 26 10.26 35.26 -0.11
CA ARG A 26 11.27 36.34 -0.13
C ARG A 26 11.71 36.82 1.26
N ALA A 27 11.39 36.08 2.33
CA ALA A 27 11.78 36.43 3.70
C ALA A 27 13.24 36.02 3.97
N SER A 28 14.16 36.95 3.82
CA SER A 28 15.62 36.74 3.78
C SER A 28 16.31 36.34 5.10
N ASN A 29 15.57 36.05 6.19
CA ASN A 29 16.14 35.88 7.53
C ASN A 29 15.73 34.57 8.25
N PHE A 30 15.16 33.58 7.56
CA PHE A 30 14.78 32.32 8.19
C PHE A 30 15.83 31.23 7.96
N SER A 31 16.14 30.46 9.02
CA SER A 31 16.74 29.12 8.83
C SER A 31 15.84 28.34 7.88
N MET A 32 16.41 27.68 6.87
CA MET A 32 15.70 26.90 5.82
C MET A 32 14.27 26.51 6.24
N PRO A 33 13.23 27.12 5.65
CA PRO A 33 11.86 26.81 6.03
C PRO A 33 11.56 25.33 5.75
N PRO A 34 10.74 24.67 6.59
CA PRO A 34 10.38 23.27 6.39
C PRO A 34 9.69 23.09 5.03
N ILE A 35 9.96 21.97 4.37
CA ILE A 35 9.35 21.66 3.07
C ILE A 35 7.94 21.13 3.31
N GLU A 36 6.94 21.74 2.69
CA GLU A 36 5.54 21.31 2.79
C GLU A 36 5.08 20.60 1.52
N VAL A 37 4.50 19.41 1.67
CA VAL A 37 3.89 18.65 0.56
C VAL A 37 2.41 18.46 0.82
N PHE A 38 1.60 18.86 -0.15
CA PHE A 38 0.16 18.59 -0.14
C PHE A 38 -0.16 17.36 -1.01
N LEU A 39 -0.70 16.32 -0.39
CA LEU A 39 -1.18 15.12 -1.07
C LEU A 39 -2.64 15.28 -1.45
N GLN A 40 -2.91 15.46 -2.74
CA GLN A 40 -4.28 15.51 -3.26
C GLN A 40 -5.07 14.22 -2.97
N SER A 41 -4.41 13.06 -2.92
CA SER A 41 -5.02 11.75 -2.65
C SER A 41 -5.61 11.63 -1.25
N SER A 42 -5.06 12.34 -0.28
CA SER A 42 -5.46 12.26 1.14
C SER A 42 -5.88 13.62 1.73
N SER A 43 -5.89 14.68 0.92
CA SER A 43 -6.09 16.07 1.36
C SER A 43 -5.25 16.44 2.58
N ARG A 44 -4.04 15.87 2.65
CA ARG A 44 -3.13 16.00 3.80
C ARG A 44 -1.92 16.83 3.42
N THR A 45 -1.45 17.64 4.36
CA THR A 45 -0.18 18.35 4.28
C THR A 45 0.84 17.65 5.17
N GLU A 46 2.02 17.36 4.63
CA GLU A 46 3.17 16.82 5.36
C GLU A 46 4.32 17.84 5.36
N ARG A 47 4.99 17.96 6.51
CA ARG A 47 6.15 18.84 6.71
C ARG A 47 7.41 18.00 6.83
N PHE A 48 8.45 18.37 6.08
CA PHE A 48 9.74 17.72 6.07
C PHE A 48 10.84 18.70 6.46
N ASN A 49 11.73 18.27 7.34
CA ASN A 49 12.87 19.09 7.78
C ASN A 49 14.14 18.80 6.97
N ASN A 50 14.15 17.70 6.22
CA ASN A 50 15.29 17.24 5.44
C ASN A 50 14.84 16.75 4.04
N PRO A 51 15.58 17.08 2.96
CA PRO A 51 15.29 16.57 1.62
C PRO A 51 15.25 15.04 1.49
N ASP A 52 16.03 14.26 2.26
CA ASP A 52 15.99 12.80 2.13
C ASP A 52 14.68 12.19 2.63
N ASP A 53 14.07 12.80 3.65
CA ASP A 53 12.76 12.37 4.18
C ASP A 53 11.68 12.63 3.13
N LEU A 54 11.75 13.79 2.46
CA LEU A 54 10.89 14.13 1.34
C LEU A 54 11.05 13.15 0.16
N LEU A 55 12.30 12.79 -0.18
CA LEU A 55 12.56 11.85 -1.26
C LEU A 55 12.00 10.46 -0.93
N THR A 56 12.24 9.97 0.28
CA THR A 56 11.67 8.71 0.79
C THR A 56 10.15 8.71 0.70
N PHE A 57 9.53 9.81 1.13
CA PHE A 57 8.08 9.98 1.06
C PHE A 57 7.55 9.95 -0.38
N ILE A 58 8.16 10.72 -1.29
CA ILE A 58 7.78 10.74 -2.72
C ILE A 58 7.91 9.34 -3.32
N ILE A 59 8.99 8.62 -3.02
CA ILE A 59 9.21 7.25 -3.51
C ILE A 59 8.08 6.34 -2.98
N SER A 60 7.76 6.40 -1.69
CA SER A 60 6.70 5.57 -1.09
C SER A 60 5.32 5.83 -1.73
N GLU A 61 4.99 7.09 -2.02
CA GLU A 61 3.74 7.45 -2.68
C GLU A 61 3.70 7.00 -4.13
N GLN A 62 4.85 7.06 -4.84
CA GLN A 62 4.97 6.54 -6.21
C GLN A 62 4.85 5.02 -6.25
N GLU A 63 5.50 4.30 -5.34
CA GLU A 63 5.41 2.84 -5.23
C GLU A 63 3.97 2.40 -4.96
N MET A 64 3.30 3.07 -4.02
CA MET A 64 1.89 2.84 -3.73
C MET A 64 1.00 3.12 -4.96
N SER A 65 1.20 4.24 -5.65
CA SER A 65 0.43 4.57 -6.86
C SER A 65 0.63 3.52 -7.96
N GLN A 66 1.86 3.05 -8.14
CA GLN A 66 2.18 1.99 -9.10
C GLN A 66 1.51 0.68 -8.72
N PHE A 67 1.53 0.33 -7.44
CA PHE A 67 0.90 -0.88 -6.94
C PHE A 67 -0.62 -0.86 -7.08
N VAL A 68 -1.27 0.28 -6.79
CA VAL A 68 -2.71 0.47 -7.04
C VAL A 68 -3.03 0.31 -8.53
N GLN A 69 -2.23 0.92 -9.40
CA GLN A 69 -2.40 0.76 -10.84
C GLN A 69 -2.17 -0.68 -11.31
N LEU A 70 -1.20 -1.40 -10.72
CA LEU A 70 -1.01 -2.82 -10.97
C LEU A 70 -2.25 -3.62 -10.56
N CYS A 71 -2.85 -3.28 -9.43
CA CYS A 71 -4.09 -3.87 -8.94
C CYS A 71 -5.33 -3.45 -9.75
N SER A 72 -5.28 -2.44 -10.62
CA SER A 72 -6.46 -2.05 -11.40
C SER A 72 -6.86 -3.09 -12.46
N ARG A 73 -6.03 -4.12 -12.66
CA ARG A 73 -6.23 -5.25 -13.58
C ARG A 73 -6.09 -6.57 -12.82
N ARG A 74 -6.50 -7.67 -13.45
CA ARG A 74 -6.22 -9.02 -12.97
C ARG A 74 -4.70 -9.25 -12.90
N LEU A 75 -4.27 -9.93 -11.85
CA LEU A 75 -2.89 -10.37 -11.63
C LEU A 75 -2.73 -11.84 -12.05
N ASP A 76 -1.63 -12.13 -12.75
CA ASP A 76 -1.25 -13.52 -13.08
C ASP A 76 -0.50 -14.20 -11.93
N HIS A 77 0.15 -13.40 -11.09
CA HIS A 77 0.93 -13.82 -9.94
C HIS A 77 0.59 -12.95 -8.73
N GLU A 78 0.85 -13.45 -7.53
CA GLU A 78 0.69 -12.65 -6.33
C GLU A 78 1.54 -11.36 -6.41
N ALA A 79 0.94 -10.24 -6.04
CA ALA A 79 1.65 -8.97 -5.88
C ALA A 79 1.65 -8.58 -4.40
N SER A 80 2.74 -7.98 -3.91
CA SER A 80 2.81 -7.50 -2.53
C SER A 80 3.42 -6.10 -2.41
N ILE A 81 3.00 -5.39 -1.37
CA ILE A 81 3.53 -4.08 -0.99
C ILE A 81 3.62 -3.98 0.53
N ALA A 82 4.67 -3.33 1.03
CA ALA A 82 4.84 -3.02 2.44
C ALA A 82 4.55 -1.53 2.67
N ILE A 83 3.84 -1.22 3.76
CA ILE A 83 3.52 0.13 4.18
C ILE A 83 4.30 0.42 5.44
N GLU A 84 5.21 1.39 5.34
CA GLU A 84 6.02 1.86 6.46
C GLU A 84 5.16 2.57 7.51
N SER A 85 5.57 2.44 8.76
CA SER A 85 4.96 3.18 9.85
C SER A 85 5.37 4.66 9.80
N ARG A 86 4.45 5.54 10.21
CA ARG A 86 4.74 6.97 10.34
C ARG A 86 5.41 7.33 11.66
N PHE A 87 5.26 6.46 12.66
CA PHE A 87 5.66 6.73 14.03
C PHE A 87 6.80 5.84 14.50
N GLU A 88 6.96 4.68 13.87
CA GLU A 88 7.91 3.65 14.27
C GLU A 88 8.78 3.25 13.07
N CYS A 89 9.94 2.64 13.32
CA CYS A 89 10.81 2.18 12.25
C CYS A 89 10.30 0.88 11.63
N GLY A 90 10.28 0.81 10.31
CA GLY A 90 9.96 -0.39 9.55
C GLY A 90 8.47 -0.53 9.17
N PRO A 91 8.14 -1.62 8.46
CA PRO A 91 6.82 -1.82 7.90
C PRO A 91 5.78 -2.01 9.01
N ARG A 92 4.68 -1.27 8.92
CA ARG A 92 3.47 -1.47 9.73
C ARG A 92 2.63 -2.60 9.16
N TYR A 93 2.37 -2.53 7.86
CA TYR A 93 1.53 -3.51 7.16
C TYR A 93 2.25 -4.08 5.95
N ARG A 94 1.93 -5.33 5.61
CA ARG A 94 2.25 -5.90 4.31
C ARG A 94 0.98 -6.45 3.68
N PHE A 95 0.69 -6.03 2.45
CA PHE A 95 -0.43 -6.52 1.67
C PHE A 95 0.06 -7.54 0.65
N HIS A 96 -0.71 -8.61 0.50
CA HIS A 96 -0.56 -9.63 -0.53
C HIS A 96 -1.87 -9.72 -1.31
N ILE A 97 -1.84 -9.41 -2.60
CA ILE A 97 -3.00 -9.44 -3.48
C ILE A 97 -2.93 -10.71 -4.32
N VAL A 98 -3.95 -11.55 -4.18
CA VAL A 98 -4.05 -12.86 -4.82
C VAL A 98 -5.34 -12.93 -5.62
N ASP A 99 -5.20 -13.19 -6.92
CA ASP A 99 -6.33 -13.33 -7.85
C ASP A 99 -6.63 -14.78 -8.18
N ASP A 100 -7.85 -15.02 -8.66
CA ASP A 100 -8.20 -16.26 -9.35
C ASP A 100 -7.74 -16.22 -10.80
N ILE A 101 -6.71 -17.02 -11.09
CA ILE A 101 -6.16 -17.24 -12.43
C ILE A 101 -7.25 -17.70 -13.41
N LYS A 102 -8.28 -18.42 -12.93
CA LYS A 102 -9.37 -18.93 -13.77
C LYS A 102 -10.38 -17.86 -14.16
N THR A 103 -10.42 -16.73 -13.46
CA THR A 103 -11.40 -15.67 -13.71
C THR A 103 -10.78 -14.61 -14.60
N GLU A 104 -11.44 -14.23 -15.70
CA GLU A 104 -10.96 -13.14 -16.56
C GLU A 104 -11.26 -11.75 -15.96
N THR A 105 -12.32 -11.64 -15.16
CA THR A 105 -12.79 -10.38 -14.57
C THR A 105 -13.03 -10.56 -13.07
N ILE A 106 -12.51 -9.62 -12.28
CA ILE A 106 -12.66 -9.60 -10.81
C ILE A 106 -14.02 -8.99 -10.46
N ARG A 107 -14.93 -9.81 -9.92
CA ARG A 107 -16.29 -9.38 -9.52
C ARG A 107 -16.42 -9.22 -8.02
N ASN A 108 -15.63 -9.98 -7.25
CA ASN A 108 -15.65 -9.96 -5.79
C ASN A 108 -14.25 -9.76 -5.21
N HIS A 109 -14.10 -8.72 -4.39
CA HIS A 109 -12.90 -8.43 -3.62
C HIS A 109 -13.15 -8.65 -2.13
N PHE A 110 -12.12 -9.11 -1.42
CA PHE A 110 -12.21 -9.40 -0.01
C PHE A 110 -10.86 -9.19 0.68
N MET A 111 -10.85 -8.54 1.85
CA MET A 111 -9.64 -8.30 2.64
C MET A 111 -9.64 -9.16 3.90
N PHE A 112 -8.55 -9.88 4.12
CA PHE A 112 -8.33 -10.78 5.23
C PHE A 112 -7.08 -10.39 6.01
N ARG A 113 -7.22 -10.21 7.32
CA ARG A 113 -6.10 -10.05 8.23
C ARG A 113 -5.56 -11.41 8.59
N GLU A 114 -4.28 -11.62 8.29
CA GLU A 114 -3.59 -12.84 8.65
C GLU A 114 -3.55 -12.99 10.18
N ASN A 115 -4.17 -14.07 10.68
CA ASN A 115 -4.07 -14.48 12.08
C ASN A 115 -3.38 -15.84 12.23
N GLU A 116 -3.17 -16.58 11.14
CA GLU A 116 -2.63 -17.95 11.14
C GLU A 116 -1.39 -18.07 10.24
N TRP A 117 -0.35 -18.75 10.75
CA TRP A 117 0.91 -18.97 10.03
C TRP A 117 0.77 -19.70 8.70
N MET A 118 -0.29 -20.47 8.50
CA MET A 118 -0.51 -21.19 7.24
C MET A 118 -0.65 -20.23 6.04
N PHE A 119 -1.07 -18.98 6.27
CA PHE A 119 -1.25 -17.96 5.24
C PHE A 119 -0.02 -17.07 5.03
N SER A 120 1.11 -17.39 5.68
CA SER A 120 2.37 -16.66 5.49
C SER A 120 3.06 -17.03 4.17
N SER A 121 2.66 -18.13 3.53
CA SER A 121 3.16 -18.57 2.21
C SER A 121 2.17 -18.23 1.08
N GLU A 122 2.69 -18.02 -0.13
CA GLU A 122 1.87 -17.79 -1.34
C GLU A 122 0.88 -18.95 -1.60
N LYS A 123 1.34 -20.20 -1.40
CA LYS A 123 0.49 -21.39 -1.50
C LYS A 123 -0.67 -21.35 -0.50
N GLY A 124 -0.38 -20.94 0.74
CA GLY A 124 -1.39 -20.79 1.79
C GLY A 124 -2.42 -19.72 1.46
N ARG A 125 -1.99 -18.55 0.97
CA ARG A 125 -2.90 -17.48 0.55
C ARG A 125 -3.74 -17.86 -0.66
N SER A 126 -3.17 -18.56 -1.62
CA SER A 126 -3.90 -19.11 -2.77
C SER A 126 -4.96 -20.14 -2.32
N ALA A 127 -4.62 -21.01 -1.38
CA ALA A 127 -5.59 -21.94 -0.77
C ALA A 127 -6.70 -21.21 -0.02
N LEU A 128 -6.38 -20.18 0.76
CA LEU A 128 -7.36 -19.34 1.45
C LEU A 128 -8.31 -18.65 0.46
N ARG A 129 -7.77 -18.07 -0.62
CA ARG A 129 -8.58 -17.45 -1.68
C ARG A 129 -9.57 -18.45 -2.27
N ASN A 130 -9.12 -19.67 -2.59
CA ASN A 130 -9.99 -20.75 -3.06
C ASN A 130 -11.11 -21.08 -2.05
N GLN A 131 -10.80 -21.14 -0.75
CA GLN A 131 -11.80 -21.43 0.31
C GLN A 131 -12.84 -20.30 0.44
N THR A 132 -12.44 -19.04 0.26
CA THR A 132 -13.36 -17.90 0.35
C THR A 132 -14.29 -17.75 -0.86
N GLY A 133 -13.98 -18.43 -1.98
CA GLY A 133 -14.74 -18.32 -3.24
C GLY A 133 -14.72 -16.91 -3.84
N LYS A 134 -13.67 -16.12 -3.56
CA LYS A 134 -13.51 -14.74 -4.06
C LYS A 134 -12.55 -14.71 -5.23
N ASP A 135 -12.83 -13.82 -6.18
CA ASP A 135 -11.97 -13.63 -7.36
C ASP A 135 -10.67 -12.93 -6.98
N ARG A 136 -10.71 -12.01 -6.01
CA ARG A 136 -9.53 -11.38 -5.42
C ARG A 136 -9.56 -11.42 -3.90
N LEU A 137 -8.44 -11.83 -3.31
CA LEU A 137 -8.15 -11.80 -1.89
C LEU A 137 -6.98 -10.85 -1.62
N ALA A 138 -7.18 -9.85 -0.77
CA ALA A 138 -6.10 -9.09 -0.14
C ALA A 138 -5.81 -9.67 1.25
N VAL A 139 -4.65 -10.27 1.44
CA VAL A 139 -4.18 -10.69 2.76
C VAL A 139 -3.30 -9.60 3.33
N VAL A 140 -3.59 -9.15 4.55
CA VAL A 140 -2.79 -8.17 5.27
C VAL A 140 -2.10 -8.80 6.47
N THR A 141 -0.78 -8.67 6.49
CA THR A 141 0.08 -9.08 7.61
C THR A 141 0.43 -7.85 8.43
N LEU A 142 0.16 -7.90 9.73
CA LEU A 142 0.57 -6.88 10.69
C LEU A 142 2.00 -7.19 11.14
N SER A 143 2.87 -6.18 11.12
CA SER A 143 4.20 -6.36 11.68
C SER A 143 4.14 -6.51 13.19
N ARG A 144 4.90 -7.48 13.72
CA ARG A 144 5.00 -7.77 15.17
C ARG A 144 5.85 -6.76 15.93
N THR A 145 6.65 -5.98 15.23
CA THR A 145 7.52 -4.95 15.84
C THR A 145 6.78 -3.63 16.06
N GLN A 146 5.49 -3.59 15.73
CA GLN A 146 4.70 -2.37 15.69
C GLN A 146 3.58 -2.41 16.72
N ASN A 147 3.22 -1.24 17.24
CA ASN A 147 2.15 -1.13 18.23
C ASN A 147 0.80 -0.80 17.59
N TYR A 148 -0.23 -1.53 18.00
CA TYR A 148 -1.63 -1.33 17.62
C TYR A 148 -2.48 -1.24 18.89
N SER A 149 -3.20 -0.14 19.07
CA SER A 149 -3.96 0.14 20.29
C SER A 149 -5.25 -0.67 20.35
N SER A 150 -5.90 -0.86 19.20
CA SER A 150 -7.14 -1.64 19.12
C SER A 150 -7.37 -2.25 17.74
N LEU A 151 -8.25 -3.25 17.68
CA LEU A 151 -8.74 -3.79 16.40
C LEU A 151 -9.47 -2.72 15.57
N GLU A 152 -10.15 -1.78 16.22
CA GLU A 152 -10.91 -0.72 15.56
C GLU A 152 -9.99 0.29 14.88
N GLU A 153 -8.88 0.67 15.55
CA GLU A 153 -7.82 1.49 14.94
C GLU A 153 -7.28 0.82 13.67
N VAL A 154 -6.95 -0.47 13.74
CA VAL A 154 -6.48 -1.24 12.58
C VAL A 154 -7.52 -1.24 11.45
N LYS A 155 -8.81 -1.43 11.76
CA LYS A 155 -9.89 -1.38 10.76
C LYS A 155 -9.97 -0.02 10.08
N ASN A 156 -9.87 1.05 10.85
CA ASN A 156 -9.91 2.42 10.34
C ASN A 156 -8.69 2.74 9.45
N GLU A 157 -7.50 2.28 9.84
CA GLU A 157 -6.28 2.43 9.03
C GLU A 157 -6.34 1.62 7.72
N LEU A 158 -6.87 0.39 7.77
CA LEU A 158 -6.91 -0.52 6.62
C LEU A 158 -8.06 -0.24 5.64
N GLY A 159 -9.16 0.36 6.12
CA GLY A 159 -10.36 0.65 5.33
C GLY A 159 -10.07 1.33 3.98
N PRO A 160 -9.30 2.43 3.96
CA PRO A 160 -8.92 3.11 2.71
C PRO A 160 -8.17 2.20 1.73
N PHE A 161 -7.28 1.32 2.21
CA PHE A 161 -6.51 0.42 1.34
C PHE A 161 -7.39 -0.64 0.67
N ALA A 162 -8.41 -1.13 1.38
CA ALA A 162 -9.34 -2.12 0.85
C ALA A 162 -10.09 -1.61 -0.38
N ILE A 163 -10.41 -0.32 -0.41
CA ILE A 163 -11.04 0.34 -1.57
C ILE A 163 -10.00 0.54 -2.68
N ARG A 164 -8.76 0.91 -2.34
CA ARG A 164 -7.70 1.19 -3.33
C ARG A 164 -7.27 -0.03 -4.13
N PHE A 165 -7.35 -1.24 -3.58
CA PHE A 165 -6.95 -2.48 -4.28
C PHE A 165 -8.11 -3.19 -4.98
N ASP A 166 -9.33 -2.64 -4.88
CA ASP A 166 -10.49 -3.14 -5.59
C ASP A 166 -10.45 -2.65 -7.05
N PRO A 167 -10.39 -3.55 -8.06
CA PRO A 167 -10.38 -3.15 -9.46
C PRO A 167 -11.76 -2.65 -9.95
N ARG A 168 -12.81 -2.77 -9.14
CA ARG A 168 -14.18 -2.39 -9.51
C ARG A 168 -14.36 -0.87 -9.37
N ARG A 169 -14.75 -0.21 -10.46
CA ARG A 169 -15.06 1.24 -10.49
C ARG A 169 -16.18 1.66 -9.53
N ASN A 170 -17.10 0.74 -9.19
CA ASN A 170 -18.13 0.92 -8.18
C ASN A 170 -17.75 0.10 -6.96
N SER A 171 -17.06 0.72 -6.00
CA SER A 171 -16.72 0.14 -4.71
C SER A 171 -17.98 -0.08 -3.87
N GLY A 172 -18.77 -1.10 -4.20
CA GLY A 172 -19.71 -1.68 -3.24
C GLY A 172 -18.94 -2.10 -1.99
N LEU A 173 -19.61 -2.07 -0.82
CA LEU A 173 -19.03 -2.39 0.48
C LEU A 173 -18.02 -3.56 0.40
N VAL A 174 -16.73 -3.24 0.53
CA VAL A 174 -15.72 -4.27 0.76
C VAL A 174 -16.05 -4.92 2.09
N ARG A 175 -16.36 -6.21 2.07
CA ARG A 175 -16.71 -6.95 3.29
C ARG A 175 -15.43 -7.30 4.03
N PHE A 176 -15.34 -6.83 5.27
CA PHE A 176 -14.38 -7.28 6.28
C PHE A 176 -15.12 -8.26 7.20
N PRO A 177 -14.67 -9.50 7.45
CA PRO A 177 -15.38 -10.43 8.31
C PRO A 177 -14.69 -10.57 9.66
N PHE A 178 -14.07 -9.50 10.14
CA PHE A 178 -13.51 -9.46 11.50
C PHE A 178 -14.58 -8.97 12.47
#